data_AF-A0A8H9M778-F1
#
_entry.id   AF-A0A8H9M778-F1
#
_cell.length_a   1.000
_cell.length_b   1.000
_cell.length_c   1.000
_cell.angle_alpha   90.00
_cell.angle_beta   90.00
_cell.angle_gamma   90.00
#
_symmetry.space_group_name_H-M   'P 1'
#
loop_
_entity.id
_entity.type
_entity.pdbx_description
1 polymer ?
#
loop_
_entity_poly.entity_id
_entity_poly.type
_entity_poly.pdbx_seq_one_letter_code
_entity_poly.pdbx_strand_id
1 'polypeptide(L)'
;MAQATNLSVSWLASGEGNPAPSEPSSTLLELDILEEIITKAQLLFQAKSVGLRPEAEARIIRLVYELYLRQGKQMDEASLNNLIELASFR
;
A
#
# COMPACT_ATOMS: atom_id res chain seq x y z
N MET A 1 -16.99 31.72 13.42
CA MET A 1 -15.97 30.76 12.94
C MET A 1 -16.56 29.37 13.11
N ALA A 2 -16.95 28.70 12.02
CA ALA A 2 -17.52 27.36 12.08
C ALA A 2 -16.38 26.34 12.15
N GLN A 3 -16.28 25.60 13.27
CA GLN A 3 -15.37 24.45 13.37
C GLN A 3 -15.97 23.32 12.53
N ALA A 4 -15.21 22.82 11.54
CA ALA A 4 -15.61 21.65 10.77
C ALA A 4 -15.54 20.43 11.69
N THR A 5 -16.69 20.05 12.25
CA THR A 5 -16.83 18.89 13.13
C THR A 5 -16.70 17.62 12.29
N ASN A 6 -15.64 16.86 12.54
CA ASN A 6 -15.34 15.58 11.90
C ASN A 6 -16.31 14.48 12.39
N LEU A 7 -17.58 14.59 12.01
CA LEU A 7 -18.66 13.71 12.44
C LEU A 7 -18.96 12.64 11.39
N SER A 8 -19.46 11.49 11.86
CA SER A 8 -19.90 10.42 10.98
C SER A 8 -21.02 10.86 10.02
N VAL A 9 -20.85 10.58 8.73
CA VAL A 9 -21.82 10.90 7.67
C VAL A 9 -23.13 10.13 7.85
N SER A 10 -23.05 8.87 8.28
CA SER A 10 -24.25 8.06 8.53
C SER A 10 -25.06 8.59 9.72
N TRP A 11 -24.39 9.10 10.75
CA TRP A 11 -25.05 9.76 11.88
C TRP A 11 -25.66 11.10 11.46
N LEU A 12 -24.98 11.91 10.65
CA LEU A 12 -25.55 13.17 10.14
C LEU A 12 -26.82 12.95 9.30
N ALA A 13 -26.89 11.84 8.57
CA ALA A 13 -28.02 11.55 7.70
C ALA A 13 -29.24 10.94 8.43
N SER A 14 -29.01 10.12 9.46
CA SER A 14 -30.07 9.35 10.13
C SER A 14 -30.33 9.77 11.58
N GLY A 15 -29.38 10.44 12.23
CA GLY A 15 -29.39 10.69 13.67
C GLY A 15 -29.16 9.44 14.53
N GLU A 16 -29.03 8.27 13.92
CA GLU A 16 -28.88 6.99 14.61
C GLU A 16 -27.42 6.51 14.56
N GLY A 17 -26.95 5.91 15.67
CA GLY A 17 -25.58 5.39 15.79
C GLY A 17 -24.59 6.35 16.44
N ASN A 18 -23.30 6.01 16.38
CA ASN A 18 -22.23 6.77 17.05
C ASN A 18 -21.87 8.03 16.22
N PRO A 19 -21.91 9.25 16.82
CA PRO A 19 -21.50 10.48 16.12
C PRO A 19 -19.99 10.56 15.85
N ALA A 20 -19.19 9.76 16.56
CA ALA A 20 -17.76 9.68 16.32
C ALA A 20 -17.48 9.20 14.89
N PRO A 21 -16.46 9.76 14.22
CA PRO A 21 -16.05 9.27 12.90
C PRO A 21 -15.73 7.79 13.03
N SER A 22 -16.23 6.98 12.09
CA SER A 22 -15.84 5.57 12.00
C SER A 22 -14.32 5.53 11.84
N GLU A 23 -13.64 4.64 12.58
CA GLU A 23 -12.21 4.45 12.38
C GLU A 23 -11.94 4.24 10.89
N PRO A 24 -10.85 4.83 10.34
CA PRO A 24 -10.51 4.62 8.93
C PRO A 24 -10.48 3.12 8.70
N SER A 25 -11.27 2.64 7.73
CA SER A 25 -11.34 1.21 7.44
C SER A 25 -9.93 0.71 7.17
N SER A 26 -9.46 -0.24 7.97
CA SER A 26 -8.11 -0.81 7.87
C SER A 26 -7.79 -1.27 6.44
N THR A 27 -8.84 -1.70 5.72
CA THR A 27 -8.80 -2.08 4.30
C THR A 27 -8.39 -0.94 3.37
N LEU A 28 -8.82 0.31 3.61
CA LEU A 28 -8.42 1.46 2.76
C LEU A 28 -6.93 1.79 2.96
N LEU A 29 -6.47 1.79 4.22
CA LEU A 29 -5.05 1.93 4.56
C LEU A 29 -4.20 0.81 3.93
N GLU A 30 -4.70 -0.42 3.90
CA GLU A 30 -4.03 -1.56 3.26
C GLU A 30 -3.91 -1.40 1.73
N LEU A 31 -4.90 -0.79 1.07
CA LEU A 31 -4.89 -0.49 -0.36
C LEU A 31 -3.92 0.64 -0.70
N ASP A 32 -3.88 1.71 0.09
CA ASP A 32 -2.94 2.83 -0.10
C ASP A 32 -1.48 2.33 -0.03
N ILE A 33 -1.20 1.40 0.90
CA ILE A 33 0.13 0.82 1.06
C ILE A 33 0.48 -0.12 -0.10
N LEU A 34 -0.49 -0.86 -0.62
CA LEU A 34 -0.28 -1.66 -1.82
C LEU A 34 0.06 -0.78 -3.02
N GLU A 35 -0.67 0.33 -3.21
CA GLU A 35 -0.41 1.29 -4.28
C GLU A 35 0.99 1.92 -4.17
N GLU A 36 1.40 2.26 -2.95
CA GLU A 36 2.75 2.76 -2.68
C GLU A 36 3.84 1.73 -3.04
N ILE A 37 3.64 0.46 -2.66
CA ILE A 37 4.55 -0.64 -2.98
C ILE A 37 4.65 -0.85 -4.49
N ILE A 38 3.52 -0.84 -5.20
CA ILE A 38 3.48 -0.98 -6.67
C ILE A 38 4.29 0.16 -7.31
N THR A 39 4.03 1.40 -6.89
CA THR A 39 4.67 2.59 -7.46
C THR A 39 6.18 2.55 -7.25
N LYS A 40 6.65 2.24 -6.04
CA LYS A 40 8.07 2.11 -5.71
C LYS A 40 8.74 1.00 -6.51
N ALA A 41 8.12 -0.17 -6.61
CA ALA A 41 8.65 -1.29 -7.36
C ALA A 41 8.78 -0.96 -8.86
N GLN A 42 7.76 -0.34 -9.47
CA GLN A 42 7.80 0.05 -10.88
C GLN A 42 8.87 1.09 -11.18
N LEU A 43 9.03 2.09 -10.32
CA LEU A 43 10.12 3.08 -10.46
C LEU A 43 11.50 2.40 -10.45
N LEU A 44 11.70 1.41 -9.58
CA LEU A 44 12.95 0.65 -9.52
C LEU A 44 13.17 -0.24 -10.75
N PHE A 45 12.13 -0.92 -11.25
CA PHE A 45 12.23 -1.71 -12.48
C PHE A 45 12.65 -0.83 -13.67
N GLN A 46 12.02 0.34 -13.81
CA GLN A 46 12.34 1.32 -14.86
C GLN A 46 13.76 1.88 -14.71
N ALA A 47 14.13 2.33 -13.50
CA ALA A 47 15.45 2.92 -13.23
C ALA A 47 16.59 1.97 -13.57
N LYS A 48 16.38 0.66 -13.36
CA LYS A 48 17.39 -0.36 -13.61
C LYS A 48 17.34 -0.97 -15.00
N SER A 49 16.38 -0.56 -15.83
CA SER A 49 16.15 -1.16 -17.16
C SER A 49 16.07 -2.70 -17.11
N VAL A 50 15.51 -3.24 -16.02
CA VAL A 50 15.38 -4.69 -15.87
C VAL A 50 14.17 -5.11 -16.69
N GLY A 51 14.41 -5.81 -17.80
CA GLY A 51 13.36 -6.40 -18.62
C GLY A 51 12.75 -7.65 -17.96
N LEU A 52 12.12 -7.49 -16.80
CA LEU A 52 11.38 -8.57 -16.18
C LEU A 52 10.13 -8.88 -17.02
N ARG A 53 9.74 -10.16 -17.02
CA ARG A 53 8.41 -10.51 -17.52
C ARG A 53 7.35 -9.96 -16.55
N PRO A 54 6.17 -9.54 -17.03
CA PRO A 54 5.11 -9.02 -16.16
C PRO A 54 4.75 -9.95 -14.98
N GLU A 55 4.81 -11.27 -15.17
CA GLU A 55 4.54 -12.25 -14.11
C GLU A 55 5.63 -12.31 -13.04
N ALA A 56 6.86 -11.88 -13.35
CA ALA A 56 7.93 -11.76 -12.38
C ALA A 56 7.78 -10.48 -11.56
N GLU A 57 7.44 -9.36 -12.20
CA GLU A 57 7.14 -8.09 -11.53
C GLU A 57 5.99 -8.24 -10.53
N ALA A 58 4.88 -8.82 -10.97
CA ALA A 58 3.71 -9.07 -10.12
C ALA A 58 4.06 -9.96 -8.92
N ARG A 59 4.95 -10.96 -9.10
CA ARG A 59 5.41 -11.82 -8.01
C ARG A 59 6.24 -11.06 -6.98
N ILE A 60 7.12 -10.17 -7.42
CA ILE A 60 7.91 -9.33 -6.52
C ILE A 60 6.97 -8.43 -5.72
N ILE A 61 6.08 -7.69 -6.38
CA ILE A 61 5.10 -6.81 -5.73
C ILE A 61 4.29 -7.59 -4.69
N ARG A 62 3.76 -8.77 -5.07
CA ARG A 62 2.99 -9.63 -4.15
C ARG A 62 3.81 -10.04 -2.93
N LEU A 63 5.06 -10.45 -3.11
CA LEU A 63 5.94 -10.87 -2.02
C LEU A 63 6.19 -9.72 -1.03
N VAL A 64 6.43 -8.52 -1.56
CA VAL A 64 6.68 -7.31 -0.74
C VAL A 64 5.43 -6.96 0.07
N TYR A 65 4.26 -7.05 -0.55
CA TYR A 65 2.99 -6.81 0.13
C TYR A 65 2.69 -7.88 1.19
N GLU A 66 2.91 -9.16 0.90
CA GLU A 66 2.76 -10.24 1.88
C GLU A 66 3.71 -10.07 3.09
N LEU A 67 4.94 -9.61 2.85
CA LEU A 67 5.88 -9.30 3.93
C LEU A 67 5.42 -8.11 4.76
N TYR A 68 4.90 -7.06 4.13
CA TYR A 68 4.28 -5.93 4.83
C TYR A 68 3.15 -6.41 5.73
N LEU A 69 2.21 -7.22 5.22
CA LEU A 69 1.08 -7.74 6.00
C LEU A 69 1.55 -8.58 7.21
N ARG A 70 2.66 -9.31 7.07
CA ARG A 70 3.21 -10.14 8.17
C ARG A 70 3.96 -9.32 9.23
N GLN A 71 4.70 -8.29 8.82
CA GLN A 71 5.60 -7.55 9.71
C GLN A 71 5.00 -6.22 10.19
N GLY A 72 3.92 -5.75 9.56
CA GLY A 72 3.32 -4.43 9.78
C GLY A 72 4.23 -3.27 9.36
N LYS A 73 5.36 -3.56 8.68
CA LYS A 73 6.39 -2.57 8.32
C LYS A 73 6.69 -2.64 6.83
N GLN A 74 6.77 -1.47 6.21
CA GLN A 74 7.17 -1.36 4.82
C GLN A 74 8.63 -1.79 4.66
N MET A 75 8.89 -2.58 3.63
CA MET A 75 10.25 -2.99 3.28
C MET A 75 11.05 -1.78 2.80
N ASP A 76 12.30 -1.66 3.27
CA ASP A 76 13.18 -0.57 2.86
C ASP A 76 13.63 -0.72 1.40
N GLU A 77 14.04 0.39 0.80
CA GLU A 77 14.42 0.45 -0.61
C GLU A 77 15.63 -0.43 -0.93
N ALA A 78 16.60 -0.57 -0.02
CA ALA A 78 17.78 -1.41 -0.26
C ALA A 78 17.42 -2.90 -0.29
N SER A 79 16.55 -3.34 0.61
CA SER A 79 15.99 -4.70 0.61
C SER A 79 15.14 -4.97 -0.64
N LEU A 80 14.32 -4.01 -1.07
CA LEU A 80 13.55 -4.11 -2.33
C LEU A 80 14.47 -4.25 -3.52
N ASN A 81 15.49 -3.42 -3.58
CA ASN A 81 16.46 -3.40 -4.65
C ASN A 81 17.18 -4.75 -4.78
N ASN A 82 17.63 -5.33 -3.66
CA ASN A 82 18.26 -6.64 -3.64
C ASN A 82 17.32 -7.76 -4.16
N LEU A 83 16.05 -7.73 -3.78
CA LEU A 83 15.05 -8.68 -4.31
C LEU A 83 14.86 -8.56 -5.82
N ILE A 84 14.85 -7.34 -6.35
CA ILE A 84 14.73 -7.09 -7.79
C ILE A 84 15.98 -7.63 -8.51
N GLU A 85 17.18 -7.34 -8.00
CA GLU A 85 18.43 -7.87 -8.54
C GLU A 85 18.41 -9.41 -8.59
N LEU A 86 18.07 -10.07 -7.47
CA LEU A 86 17.97 -11.53 -7.41
C LEU A 86 16.97 -12.12 -8.41
N ALA A 87 15.87 -11.43 -8.69
CA ALA A 87 14.89 -11.85 -9.68
C ALA A 87 15.33 -11.59 -11.13
N SER A 88 16.22 -10.61 -11.33
CA SER A 88 16.77 -10.22 -12.65
C SER A 88 17.72 -11.27 -13.22
N PHE A 89 18.38 -12.05 -12.36
CA PHE A 89 19.36 -13.08 -12.74
C PHE A 89 18.74 -14.46 -13.03
N ARG A 90 17.41 -14.61 -12.98
CA ARG A 90 16.70 -15.89 -13.17
C ARG A 90 15.94 -15.99 -14.48
#